data_AF-A0A3M2G040-F1
#
_entry.id   AF-A0A3M2G040-F1
#
_cell.length_a   1.000
_cell.length_b   1.000
_cell.length_c   1.000
_cell.angle_alpha   90.00
_cell.angle_beta   90.00
_cell.angle_gamma   90.00
#
_symmetry.space_group_name_H-M   'P 1'
#
loop_
_entity.id
_entity.type
_entity.pdbx_description
1 polymer ?
#
loop_
_entity_poly.entity_id
_entity_poly.type
_entity_poly.pdbx_seq_one_letter_code
_entity_poly.pdbx_strand_id
1 'polypeptide(L)'
;PSQDHRITTRIHVGDFHEARVGGLLAHATQVDPDSPFWFGLPPEVEREVHPYDEYILARGELGMPVPEDDLFAGIRRVGVGAGEGTWSS
;
A
#
# COMPACT_ATOMS: atom_id res chain seq x y z
N PRO A 1 -2.76 -10.10 -21.70
CA PRO A 1 -1.87 -8.93 -21.59
C PRO A 1 -1.80 -8.44 -20.13
N SER A 2 -0.64 -7.97 -19.67
CA SER A 2 -0.55 -7.35 -18.33
C SER A 2 -1.31 -6.03 -18.29
N GLN A 3 -1.79 -5.65 -17.11
CA GLN A 3 -2.55 -4.41 -16.90
C GLN A 3 -1.68 -3.29 -16.32
N ASP A 4 -0.36 -3.45 -16.37
CA ASP A 4 0.60 -2.63 -15.63
C ASP A 4 0.58 -1.17 -16.07
N HIS A 5 0.23 -0.92 -17.34
CA HIS A 5 0.03 0.44 -17.88
C HIS A 5 -1.09 1.23 -17.19
N ARG A 6 -1.94 0.55 -16.40
CA ARG A 6 -3.03 1.15 -15.63
C ARG A 6 -2.64 1.48 -14.20
N ILE A 7 -1.47 1.04 -13.73
CA ILE A 7 -1.01 1.30 -12.37
C ILE A 7 -0.81 2.81 -12.20
N THR A 8 -1.49 3.37 -11.21
CA THR A 8 -1.41 4.80 -10.88
C THR A 8 -0.69 5.05 -9.57
N THR A 9 -0.52 4.03 -8.74
CA THR A 9 -0.04 4.16 -7.37
C THR A 9 0.85 2.96 -7.02
N ARG A 10 1.98 3.22 -6.37
CA ARG A 10 2.93 2.22 -5.88
C ARG A 10 3.29 2.53 -4.44
N ILE A 11 2.85 1.69 -3.51
CA ILE A 11 3.15 1.85 -2.09
C ILE A 11 4.35 0.98 -1.74
N HIS A 12 5.43 1.59 -1.26
CA HIS A 12 6.58 0.82 -0.79
C HIS A 12 6.24 0.07 0.50
N VAL A 13 6.27 -1.25 0.43
CA VAL A 13 5.94 -2.16 1.53
C VAL A 13 7.10 -3.08 1.91
N GLY A 14 8.28 -2.90 1.34
CA GLY A 14 9.47 -3.72 1.62
C GLY A 14 9.80 -3.82 3.11
N ASP A 15 9.64 -2.72 3.84
CA ASP A 15 9.86 -2.65 5.30
C ASP A 15 8.84 -3.48 6.12
N PHE A 16 7.72 -3.88 5.51
CA PHE A 16 6.63 -4.64 6.14
C PHE A 16 6.55 -6.09 5.65
N HIS A 17 7.59 -6.57 4.94
CA HIS A 17 7.65 -7.92 4.38
C HIS A 17 7.35 -9.03 5.39
N GLU A 18 7.86 -8.93 6.62
CA GLU A 18 7.62 -9.92 7.68
C GLU A 18 6.15 -10.03 8.06
N ALA A 19 5.44 -8.90 8.12
CA ALA A 19 4.00 -8.88 8.39
C ALA A 19 3.22 -9.55 7.24
N ARG A 20 3.63 -9.32 5.99
CA ARG A 20 3.04 -9.95 4.81
C ARG A 20 3.24 -11.46 4.83
N VAL A 21 4.47 -11.93 5.02
CA VAL A 21 4.78 -13.37 5.09
C VAL A 21 4.06 -14.04 6.26
N GLY A 22 4.08 -13.43 7.44
CA GLY A 22 3.36 -13.93 8.61
C GLY A 22 1.85 -14.06 8.35
N GLY A 23 1.25 -13.07 7.66
CA GLY A 23 -0.15 -13.12 7.25
C GLY A 23 -0.44 -14.30 6.31
N LEU A 24 0.37 -14.50 5.26
CA LEU A 24 0.20 -15.61 4.32
C LEU A 24 0.30 -16.96 5.03
N LEU A 25 1.29 -17.15 5.91
CA LEU A 25 1.49 -18.38 6.66
C LEU A 25 0.36 -18.68 7.66
N ALA A 26 -0.25 -17.64 8.25
CA ALA A 26 -1.41 -17.81 9.13
C ALA A 26 -2.64 -18.39 8.40
N HIS A 27 -2.69 -18.24 7.07
CA HIS A 27 -3.75 -18.78 6.20
C HIS A 27 -3.35 -20.09 5.50
N ALA A 28 -2.66 -20.99 6.22
CA ALA A 28 -2.12 -22.25 5.67
C ALA A 28 -3.13 -23.18 4.97
N THR A 29 -4.43 -23.07 5.26
CA THR A 29 -5.48 -23.84 4.55
C THR A 29 -5.75 -23.33 3.13
N GLN A 30 -5.35 -22.09 2.84
CA GLN A 30 -5.55 -21.39 1.57
C GLN A 30 -4.24 -21.17 0.83
N VAL A 31 -3.13 -21.03 1.56
CA VAL A 31 -1.79 -20.81 1.04
C VAL A 31 -0.91 -21.97 1.49
N ASP A 32 -0.36 -22.72 0.54
CA ASP A 32 0.63 -23.75 0.82
C ASP A 32 1.89 -23.10 1.46
N PRO A 33 2.26 -23.44 2.71
CA PRO A 33 3.42 -22.88 3.39
C PRO A 33 4.75 -23.15 2.66
N ASP A 34 4.80 -24.16 1.80
CA ASP A 34 5.99 -24.53 1.03
C ASP A 34 5.92 -24.02 -0.43
N SER A 35 4.94 -23.16 -0.75
CA SER A 35 4.72 -22.66 -2.10
C SER A 35 5.92 -21.84 -2.62
N PRO A 36 6.59 -22.28 -3.71
CA PRO A 36 7.65 -21.49 -4.33
C PRO A 36 7.15 -20.18 -4.95
N PHE A 37 5.85 -20.09 -5.23
CA PHE A 37 5.24 -18.87 -5.76
C PHE A 37 5.20 -17.76 -4.70
N TRP A 38 4.94 -18.10 -3.43
CA TRP A 38 4.89 -17.13 -2.34
C TRP A 38 6.21 -16.98 -1.59
N PHE A 39 7.00 -18.06 -1.50
CA PHE A 39 8.17 -18.13 -0.60
C PHE A 39 9.45 -18.61 -1.30
N GLY A 40 9.49 -18.61 -2.64
CA GLY A 40 10.62 -19.12 -3.41
C GLY A 40 11.84 -18.20 -3.49
N LEU A 41 11.73 -16.95 -3.04
CA LEU A 41 12.83 -15.99 -3.00
C LEU A 41 13.33 -15.78 -1.57
N PRO A 42 14.65 -15.57 -1.37
CA PRO A 42 15.16 -15.08 -0.09
C PRO A 42 14.52 -13.74 0.29
N PRO A 43 14.24 -13.47 1.57
CA PRO A 43 13.56 -12.24 2.01
C PRO A 43 14.23 -10.95 1.53
N GLU A 44 15.56 -10.90 1.55
CA GLU A 44 16.34 -9.76 1.07
C GLU A 44 16.15 -9.51 -0.43
N VAL A 45 15.98 -10.56 -1.23
CA VAL A 45 15.73 -10.46 -2.67
C VAL A 45 14.30 -9.99 -2.92
N GLU A 46 13.32 -10.53 -2.19
CA GLU A 46 11.92 -10.12 -2.33
C GLU A 46 11.71 -8.64 -1.99
N ARG A 47 12.39 -8.15 -0.94
CA ARG A 47 12.39 -6.73 -0.53
C ARG A 47 13.08 -5.78 -1.52
N GLU A 48 13.84 -6.28 -2.49
CA GLU A 48 14.54 -5.45 -3.46
C GLU A 48 13.90 -5.49 -4.85
N VAL A 49 13.48 -6.69 -5.30
CA VAL A 49 13.02 -6.90 -6.68
C VAL A 49 11.65 -6.27 -6.93
N HIS A 50 10.72 -6.39 -5.99
CA HIS A 50 9.38 -5.80 -6.11
C HIS A 50 8.82 -5.43 -4.72
N PRO A 51 9.31 -4.34 -4.11
CA PRO A 51 8.88 -3.93 -2.77
C PRO A 51 7.58 -3.11 -2.78
N TYR A 52 6.71 -3.29 -3.78
CA TYR A 52 5.56 -2.41 -3.98
C TYR A 52 4.24 -3.18 -4.02
N ASP A 53 3.26 -2.67 -3.28
CA ASP A 53 1.86 -2.96 -3.58
C ASP A 53 1.39 -1.93 -4.63
N GLU A 54 0.87 -2.43 -5.76
CA GLU A 54 0.48 -1.63 -6.92
C GLU A 54 -1.04 -1.50 -7.02
N TYR A 55 -1.53 -0.28 -7.25
CA TYR A 55 -2.96 0.02 -7.31
C TYR A 55 -3.34 0.79 -8.58
N ILE A 56 -4.62 0.69 -8.94
CA ILE A 56 -5.26 1.44 -10.03
C ILE A 56 -6.32 2.35 -9.41
N LEU A 57 -6.24 3.66 -9.68
CA LEU A 57 -7.30 4.59 -9.34
C LEU A 57 -8.53 4.30 -10.19
N ALA A 58 -9.47 3.53 -9.64
CA ALA A 58 -10.70 3.15 -10.34
C ALA A 58 -11.66 4.34 -10.52
N ARG A 59 -11.67 5.28 -9.56
CA ARG A 59 -12.50 6.48 -9.56
C ARG A 59 -11.92 7.50 -8.57
N GLY A 60 -11.93 8.77 -8.95
CA GLY A 60 -11.48 9.88 -8.10
C GLY A 60 -10.58 10.82 -8.87
N GLU A 61 -9.83 11.61 -8.13
CA GLU A 61 -8.80 12.51 -8.65
C GLU A 61 -7.45 12.08 -8.07
N LEU A 62 -6.38 12.30 -8.84
CA LEU A 62 -5.02 12.09 -8.35
C LEU A 62 -4.70 13.13 -7.27
N GLY A 63 -4.14 12.68 -6.17
CA GLY A 63 -3.62 13.53 -5.10
C GLY A 63 -2.19 14.03 -5.36
N MET A 64 -1.46 13.38 -6.28
CA MET A 64 -0.09 13.72 -6.66
C MET A 64 0.27 13.15 -8.06
N PRO A 65 1.43 13.51 -8.64
CA PRO A 65 1.87 12.90 -9.90
C PRO A 65 2.02 11.38 -9.80
N VAL A 66 1.72 10.68 -10.90
CA VAL A 66 1.84 9.21 -10.96
C VAL A 66 3.31 8.75 -11.14
N PRO A 67 3.68 7.59 -10.56
CA PRO A 67 2.89 6.82 -9.61
C PRO A 67 2.79 7.55 -8.26
N GLU A 68 1.59 7.58 -7.68
CA GLU A 68 1.41 8.08 -6.31
C GLU A 68 2.13 7.13 -5.33
N ASP A 69 2.71 7.67 -4.26
CA ASP A 69 3.35 6.90 -3.19
C ASP A 69 2.50 6.84 -1.90
N ASP A 70 1.30 7.42 -1.95
CA ASP A 70 0.43 7.60 -0.81
C ASP A 70 -1.05 7.64 -1.21
N LEU A 71 -1.81 6.64 -0.77
CA LEU A 71 -3.26 6.52 -1.04
C LEU A 71 -4.09 7.67 -0.43
N PHE A 72 -3.52 8.46 0.48
CA PHE A 72 -4.18 9.57 1.15
C PHE A 72 -3.71 10.95 0.67
N ALA A 73 -2.83 11.00 -0.34
CA ALA A 73 -2.45 12.25 -0.99
C ALA A 73 -3.72 13.02 -1.42
N GLY A 74 -3.75 14.32 -1.13
CA GLY A 74 -4.90 15.18 -1.47
C GLY A 74 -6.15 15.08 -0.56
N ILE A 75 -6.24 14.10 0.36
CA ILE A 75 -7.44 13.91 1.22
C ILE A 75 -7.19 13.98 2.73
N ARG A 76 -5.94 14.16 3.17
CA ARG A 76 -5.66 14.45 4.58
C ARG A 76 -6.23 15.82 4.97
N ARG A 77 -7.14 15.85 5.95
CA ARG A 77 -7.61 17.11 6.55
C ARG A 77 -6.42 17.85 7.17
N VAL A 78 -6.20 19.09 6.77
CA VAL A 78 -5.52 20.06 7.63
C VAL A 78 -6.41 20.19 8.87
N GLY A 79 -5.86 19.88 10.05
CA GLY A 79 -6.61 20.02 11.30
C GLY A 79 -7.22 21.42 11.35
N VAL A 80 -8.53 21.52 11.57
CA VAL A 80 -9.16 22.79 11.90
C VAL A 80 -8.44 23.26 13.16
N GLY A 81 -7.57 24.26 13.03
CA GLY A 81 -6.97 24.92 14.17
C GLY A 81 -8.10 25.34 15.10
N ALA A 82 -7.92 25.10 16.40
CA ALA A 82 -8.85 25.53 17.43
C ALA A 82 -9.11 27.04 17.30
N GLY A 83 -10.14 27.40 16.53
CA GLY A 83 -10.66 28.76 16.49
C GLY A 83 -11.36 28.99 17.81
N GLU A 84 -10.81 29.90 18.61
CA GLU A 84 -11.45 30.48 19.79
C GLU A 84 -12.82 31.06 19.39
N GLY A 85 -13.85 30.22 19.44
CA GLY A 85 -15.24 30.65 19.36
C GLY A 85 -15.70 31.05 20.76
N THR A 86 -15.64 32.35 21.07
CA THR A 86 -16.42 32.92 22.16
C THR A 86 -17.90 32.78 21.81
N TRP A 87 -18.57 31.80 22.41
CA TRP A 87 -20.03 31.72 22.39
C TRP A 87 -20.58 32.71 23.41
N SER A 88 -21.24 33.77 22.94
CA SER A 88 -22.05 34.63 23.81
C SER A 88 -23.44 34.05 23.91
N SER A 89 -23.91 33.91 25.16
CA SER A 89 -25.22 33.34 25.55
C SER A 89 -26.41 34.20 25.16
#